data_AF-A0A3R7FA70-F1
#
_entry.id   AF-A0A3R7FA70-F1
#
_cell.length_a   1.000
_cell.length_b   1.000
_cell.length_c   1.000
_cell.angle_alpha   90.00
_cell.angle_beta   90.00
_cell.angle_gamma   90.00
#
_symmetry.space_group_name_H-M   'P 1'
#
loop_
_entity.id
_entity.type
_entity.pdbx_description
1 polymer ?
#
loop_
_entity_poly.entity_id
_entity_poly.type
_entity_poly.pdbx_seq_one_letter_code
_entity_poly.pdbx_strand_id
1 'polypeptide(L)' 'MTLIRKRKVKQYYQKFWYKDEKTGELKKGYKKVYTRIRYYIEFPSNFSLNGFIGKELELKRENNQIIIKPKNNINQKP' A
#
# COMPACT_ATOMS: atom_id res chain seq x y z
N MET A 1 0.83 21.31 -0.44
CA MET A 1 0.13 20.42 0.50
C MET A 1 0.59 19.00 0.23
N THR A 2 1.05 18.27 1.24
CA THR A 2 1.48 16.87 1.08
C THR A 2 0.25 15.98 0.99
N LEU A 3 0.18 15.14 -0.04
CA LEU A 3 -0.98 14.28 -0.31
C LEU A 3 -0.59 12.80 -0.23
N ILE A 4 -1.51 11.98 0.28
CA ILE A 4 -1.37 10.52 0.24
C ILE A 4 -2.14 10.03 -0.97
N ARG A 5 -1.42 9.61 -2.00
CA ARG A 5 -2.03 9.03 -3.19
C ARG A 5 -2.11 7.52 -3.05
N LYS A 6 -3.33 6.99 -3.17
CA LYS A 6 -3.56 5.54 -3.25
C LYS A 6 -3.60 5.11 -4.71
N ARG A 7 -2.88 4.03 -5.04
CA ARG A 7 -2.94 3.40 -6.37
C ARG A 7 -3.21 1.92 -6.22
N LYS A 8 -4.22 1.43 -6.95
CA LYS A 8 -4.44 -0.01 -7.12
C LYS A 8 -3.38 -0.56 -8.07
N VAL A 9 -2.60 -1.52 -7.59
CA VAL A 9 -1.45 -2.07 -8.33
C VAL A 9 -1.82 -3.36 -9.03
N LYS A 10 -2.47 -4.29 -8.31
CA LYS A 10 -2.87 -5.58 -8.86
C LYS A 10 -4.12 -6.09 -8.18
N GLN A 11 -4.98 -6.73 -8.95
CA GLN A 11 -6.14 -7.46 -8.45
C GLN A 11 -5.88 -8.95 -8.61
N TYR A 12 -6.07 -9.69 -7.52
CA TYR A 12 -5.93 -11.14 -7.50
C TYR A 12 -7.31 -11.78 -7.41
N TYR A 13 -7.49 -12.82 -8.22
CA TYR A 13 -8.69 -13.62 -8.30
C TYR A 13 -8.34 -15.08 -8.05
N GLN A 14 -9.21 -15.78 -7.32
CA GLN A 14 -9.15 -17.23 -7.19
C GLN A 14 -10.11 -17.83 -8.21
N LYS A 15 -9.56 -18.71 -9.04
CA LYS A 15 -10.35 -19.51 -9.98
C LYS A 15 -10.96 -20.68 -9.24
N PHE A 16 -12.23 -20.95 -9.50
CA PHE A 16 -12.93 -22.13 -9.00
C PHE A 16 -13.85 -22.69 -10.08
N TRP A 17 -14.29 -23.94 -9.88
CA TRP A 17 -15.24 -24.60 -10.76
C TRP A 17 -16.55 -24.79 -10.03
N TYR A 18 -17.67 -24.64 -10.73
CA TYR A 18 -19.00 -24.89 -10.19
C TYR A 18 -19.87 -25.54 -11.27
N LYS A 19 -20.87 -26.31 -10.82
CA LYS A 19 -21.88 -26.87 -11.71
C LYS A 19 -23.00 -25.85 -11.86
N ASP A 20 -23.32 -25.49 -13.09
CA ASP A 20 -24.45 -24.61 -13.38
C ASP A 20 -25.76 -25.35 -13.10
N GLU A 21 -26.60 -24.80 -12.24
CA GLU A 21 -27.84 -25.43 -11.80
C GLU A 21 -28.88 -25.55 -12.92
N LYS A 22 -28.84 -24.66 -13.94
CA LYS A 22 -29.83 -24.67 -15.03
C LYS A 22 -29.46 -25.61 -16.17
N THR A 23 -28.16 -25.72 -16.45
CA THR A 23 -27.65 -26.45 -17.62
C THR A 23 -26.93 -27.74 -17.23
N GLY A 24 -26.57 -27.91 -15.95
CA GLY A 24 -25.79 -29.05 -15.46
C GLY A 24 -24.31 -29.02 -15.84
N GLU A 25 -23.86 -28.01 -16.58
CA GLU A 25 -22.49 -27.91 -17.10
C GLU A 25 -21.49 -27.45 -16.04
N LEU A 26 -20.26 -27.93 -16.12
CA LEU A 26 -19.14 -27.48 -15.30
C LEU A 26 -18.56 -26.16 -15.85
N LYS A 27 -18.72 -25.08 -15.09
CA LYS A 27 -18.27 -23.72 -15.47
C LYS A 27 -17.15 -23.22 -14.56
N LYS A 28 -16.35 -22.29 -15.10
CA LYS A 28 -15.25 -21.61 -14.38
C LYS A 28 -15.77 -20.30 -13.80
N GLY A 29 -15.57 -20.09 -12.50
CA GLY A 29 -15.81 -18.83 -11.80
C GLY A 29 -14.50 -18.18 -11.33
N TYR A 30 -14.56 -16.87 -11.09
CA TYR A 30 -13.45 -16.10 -10.51
C TYR A 30 -13.95 -15.29 -9.32
N LYS A 31 -13.38 -15.53 -8.14
CA LYS A 31 -13.69 -14.78 -6.91
C LYS A 31 -12.57 -13.78 -6.63
N LYS A 32 -12.90 -12.51 -6.37
CA LYS A 32 -11.92 -11.52 -5.90
C LYS A 32 -11.41 -11.95 -4.52
N VAL A 33 -10.10 -12.08 -4.36
CA VAL A 33 -9.48 -12.48 -3.08
C VAL A 33 -8.79 -11.30 -2.44
N TYR A 34 -7.93 -10.64 -3.21
CA TYR A 34 -7.01 -9.65 -2.67
C TYR A 34 -6.72 -8.55 -3.69
N THR A 35 -6.57 -7.34 -3.18
CA THR A 35 -6.16 -6.18 -3.98
C THR A 35 -4.88 -5.61 -3.40
N ARG A 36 -3.81 -5.60 -4.20
CA ARG A 36 -2.58 -4.93 -3.82
C ARG A 36 -2.71 -3.43 -4.06
N ILE A 37 -2.64 -2.65 -3.00
CA ILE A 37 -2.69 -1.18 -3.01
C ILE A 37 -1.30 -0.68 -2.62
N ARG A 38 -0.78 0.32 -3.34
CA ARG A 38 0.40 1.11 -2.94
C ARG A 38 -0.05 2.50 -2.52
N TYR A 39 0.51 2.98 -1.43
CA TYR A 39 0.36 4.35 -0.95
C TYR A 39 1.64 5.12 -1.25
N TYR A 40 1.50 6.31 -1.82
CA TYR A 40 2.59 7.22 -2.12
C TYR A 40 2.36 8.50 -1.33
N ILE A 41 3.44 9.04 -0.78
CA ILE A 41 3.44 10.35 -0.15
C ILE A 41 4.03 11.32 -1.17
N GLU A 42 3.18 12.21 -1.69
CA GLU A 42 3.58 13.23 -2.65
C GLU A 42 3.91 14.52 -1.90
N PHE A 43 5.15 14.99 -2.03
CA PHE A 43 5.61 16.25 -1.46
C PHE A 43 5.52 17.36 -2.51
N PRO A 44 5.24 18.62 -2.12
CA PRO A 44 5.30 19.75 -3.04
C PRO A 44 6.74 19.98 -3.53
N SER A 45 6.90 20.58 -4.72
CA SER A 45 8.21 20.70 -5.40
C SER A 45 9.26 21.48 -4.62
N ASN A 46 8.82 22.39 -3.75
CA ASN A 46 9.64 23.20 -2.85
C ASN A 46 9.91 22.54 -1.49
N PHE A 47 9.51 21.29 -1.28
CA PHE A 47 9.82 20.53 -0.07
C PHE A 47 11.24 19.96 -0.13
N SER A 48 12.11 20.37 0.79
CA SER A 48 13.48 19.88 0.87
C SER A 48 13.53 18.43 1.36
N LEU A 49 14.01 17.52 0.50
CA LEU A 49 14.19 16.11 0.82
C LEU A 49 15.55 15.80 1.48
N ASN A 50 16.45 16.78 1.58
CA ASN A 50 17.83 16.59 2.04
C ASN A 50 17.92 15.93 3.42
N GLY A 51 16.91 16.12 4.29
CA GLY A 51 16.84 15.48 5.62
C GLY A 51 16.40 14.02 5.64
N PHE A 52 15.89 13.49 4.52
CA PHE A 52 15.23 12.18 4.41
C PHE A 52 15.99 11.19 3.50
N ILE A 53 16.86 11.68 2.60
CA ILE A 53 17.62 10.82 1.67
C ILE A 53 18.56 9.89 2.45
N GLY A 54 18.52 8.59 2.14
CA GLY A 54 19.39 7.58 2.76
C GLY A 54 19.07 7.25 4.22
N LYS A 55 17.99 7.80 4.80
CA LYS A 55 17.58 7.51 6.17
C LYS A 55 16.37 6.59 6.18
N GLU A 56 16.36 5.65 7.14
CA GLU A 56 15.15 4.93 7.48
C GLU A 56 14.16 5.92 8.10
N LEU A 57 12.90 5.89 7.66
CA LEU A 57 11.86 6.81 8.12
C LEU A 57 10.84 6.06 8.96
N GLU A 58 10.46 6.66 10.09
CA GLU A 58 9.33 6.23 10.88
C GLU A 58 8.07 6.99 10.45
N LEU A 59 7.00 6.24 10.22
CA LEU A 59 5.68 6.74 9.84
C LEU A 59 4.73 6.54 11.02
N LYS A 60 4.29 7.63 11.65
CA LYS A 60 3.24 7.59 12.68
C LYS A 60 1.99 8.29 12.19
N ARG A 61 0.83 7.69 12.46
CA ARG A 61 -0.46 8.34 12.21
C ARG A 61 -0.97 8.89 13.54
N GLU A 62 -1.14 10.19 13.60
CA GLU A 62 -1.76 10.88 14.72
C GLU A 62 -3.01 11.61 14.20
N ASN A 63 -4.18 11.19 14.66
CA ASN A 63 -5.47 11.68 14.19
C ASN A 63 -5.61 11.57 12.65
N ASN A 64 -5.84 12.71 11.98
CA ASN A 64 -5.95 12.83 10.52
C ASN A 64 -4.63 13.23 9.83
N GLN A 65 -3.50 13.21 10.53
CA GLN A 65 -2.19 13.56 9.99
C GLN A 65 -1.24 12.34 9.98
N ILE A 66 -0.36 12.29 8.98
CA ILE A 66 0.78 11.37 8.96
C ILE A 66 2.03 12.17 9.27
N ILE A 67 2.71 11.79 10.34
CA ILE A 67 3.98 12.34 10.76
C ILE A 67 5.09 11.42 10.24
N ILE A 68 6.04 12.02 9.51
CA ILE A 68 7.20 11.33 8.94
C ILE A 68 8.42 11.90 9.63
N LYS A 69 9.18 11.07 10.31
CA LYS A 69 10.43 11.47 10.96
C LYS A 69 11.55 10.49 10.60
N PRO A 70 12.81 10.94 10.48
CA PRO A 70 13.93 10.02 10.45
C PRO A 70 13.90 9.15 11.70
N LYS A 71 14.12 7.85 11.53
CA LYS A 71 14.24 6.92 12.64
C LYS A 71 15.60 7.19 13.30
N ASN A 72 15.59 7.70 14.53
CA ASN A 72 16.82 7.85 15.30
C ASN A 72 17.27 6.46 15.76
N ASN A 73 18.33 5.93 15.15
CA ASN A 73 19.00 4.73 15.66
C ASN A 73 19.77 5.14 16.93
N ILE A 74 19.12 5.13 18.09
CA ILE A 74 19.76 5.39 19.39
C ILE A 74 20.67 4.23 19.84
N ASN A 75 20.68 3.10 19.13
CA ASN A 75 21.58 1.98 19.41
C ASN A 75 22.74 1.92 18.41
N GLN A 76 23.64 2.89 18.48
CA GLN A 76 25.05 2.64 18.17
C GLN A 76 25.79 2.70 19.51
N LYS A 77 25.89 1.54 20.17
CA LYS A 77 26.86 1.38 21.26
C LYS A 77 28.24 1.24 20.61
N PRO A 78 29.30 1.88 21.15
CA PRO A 78 30.66 1.75 20.66
C PRO A 78 31.16 0.30 20.67
#